data_AF-A0A9P5U305-F1
#
_entry.id   AF-A0A9P5U305-F1
#
_cell.length_a   1.000
_cell.length_b   1.000
_cell.length_c   1.000
_cell.angle_alpha   90.00
_cell.angle_beta   90.00
_cell.angle_gamma   90.00
#
_symmetry.space_group_name_H-M   'P 1'
#
loop_
_entity.id
_entity.type
_entity.pdbx_description
1 polymer ?
#
loop_
_entity_poly.entity_id
_entity_poly.type
_entity_poly.pdbx_seq_one_letter_code
_entity_poly.pdbx_strand_id
1 'polypeptide(L)'
;MLYLKKYEESGDVNNGVNDEPWGNLDPFIVFVQQSSFQLTTLSIQQLFISDADLVCILVHMPTLQDLTVDDSGISPDCSPVSSEFIESLHGSCTSSLRRQTAALVPRLRSLKLFNVAATSIRDLSVVAMVRSRWCPTELYTVGTSAFEVDRLRVFTLTFLNRSETEAGRDVYSLLDPVEREGMMIVIQMSGVTLRD
;
A
#
# COMPACT_ATOMS: atom_id res chain seq x y z
N MET A 1 14.70 -1.61 9.94
CA MET A 1 13.77 -2.41 9.13
C MET A 1 12.86 -3.16 10.08
N LEU A 2 11.54 -3.05 9.91
CA LEU A 2 10.55 -3.73 10.73
C LEU A 2 9.75 -4.71 9.86
N TYR A 3 9.53 -5.92 10.38
CA TYR A 3 8.81 -6.99 9.70
C TYR A 3 7.64 -7.43 10.56
N LEU A 4 6.43 -7.34 10.02
CA LEU A 4 5.22 -7.84 10.65
C LEU A 4 4.75 -9.05 9.85
N LYS A 5 4.80 -10.22 10.47
CA LYS A 5 4.35 -11.48 9.89
C LYS A 5 3.47 -12.21 10.91
N LYS A 6 2.36 -12.80 10.45
CA LYS A 6 1.56 -13.69 11.29
C LYS A 6 2.41 -14.91 11.66
N TYR A 7 2.46 -15.23 12.95
CA TYR A 7 3.14 -16.44 13.43
C TYR A 7 2.20 -17.63 13.21
N GLU A 8 2.58 -18.55 12.33
CA GLU A 8 1.89 -19.85 12.23
C GLU A 8 2.50 -20.79 13.28
N GLU A 9 1.74 -21.10 14.33
CA GLU A 9 2.10 -22.23 15.17
C GLU A 9 1.93 -23.51 14.35
N SER A 10 3.06 -24.16 14.06
CA SER A 10 3.13 -25.42 13.32
C SER A 10 2.53 -26.57 14.16
N GLY A 11 1.20 -26.62 14.25
CA GLY A 11 0.46 -27.68 14.93
C GLY A 11 -0.80 -28.03 14.16
N ASP A 12 -0.87 -29.28 13.67
CA ASP A 12 -2.03 -29.92 13.07
C ASP A 12 -3.27 -29.81 13.98
N VAL A 13 -4.07 -28.76 13.83
CA VAL A 13 -5.45 -28.73 14.30
C VAL A 13 -6.28 -27.93 13.32
N ASN A 14 -7.29 -28.58 12.72
CA ASN A 14 -8.41 -27.99 11.99
C ASN A 14 -9.24 -27.06 12.89
N ASN A 15 -8.64 -25.98 13.39
CA ASN A 15 -9.36 -24.90 14.02
C ASN A 15 -9.65 -23.86 12.95
N GLY A 16 -10.94 -23.59 12.73
CA GLY A 16 -11.39 -22.51 11.87
C GLY A 16 -10.54 -21.27 12.12
N VAL A 17 -9.99 -20.73 11.04
CA VAL A 17 -9.17 -19.52 11.08
C VAL A 17 -10.06 -18.45 11.72
N ASN A 18 -9.84 -18.17 13.00
CA ASN A 18 -10.42 -17.00 13.62
C ASN A 18 -9.73 -15.83 12.94
N ASP A 19 -10.39 -15.28 11.92
CA ASP A 19 -10.05 -14.02 11.24
C ASP A 19 -10.30 -12.85 12.20
N GLU A 20 -9.74 -12.93 13.40
CA GLU A 20 -9.83 -11.84 14.35
C GLU A 20 -8.90 -10.72 13.85
N PRO A 21 -9.44 -9.53 13.55
CA PRO A 21 -8.64 -8.40 13.12
C PRO A 21 -7.56 -8.12 14.16
N TRP A 22 -6.38 -7.70 13.70
CA TRP A 22 -5.23 -7.41 14.55
C TRP A 22 -5.64 -6.58 15.78
N GLY A 23 -5.83 -7.29 16.90
CA GLY A 23 -6.44 -6.73 18.09
C GLY A 23 -5.52 -5.70 18.73
N ASN A 24 -6.02 -4.47 18.86
CA ASN A 24 -5.37 -3.33 19.50
C ASN A 24 -3.95 -2.99 18.98
N LEU A 25 -3.88 -2.02 18.07
CA LEU A 25 -2.61 -1.48 17.57
C LEU A 25 -1.88 -0.56 18.54
N ASP A 26 -2.50 -0.14 19.64
CA ASP A 26 -1.95 0.87 20.54
C ASP A 26 -0.55 0.51 21.06
N PRO A 27 -0.25 -0.72 21.51
CA PRO A 27 1.09 -1.06 21.97
C PRO A 27 2.14 -0.89 20.88
N PHE A 28 1.79 -1.22 19.63
CA PHE A 28 2.67 -1.06 18.49
C PHE A 28 2.88 0.43 18.15
N ILE A 29 1.80 1.22 18.14
CA ILE A 29 1.89 2.67 17.91
C ILE A 29 2.72 3.35 19.01
N VAL A 30 2.50 3.00 20.27
CA VAL A 30 3.28 3.50 21.41
C VAL A 30 4.75 3.15 21.24
N PHE A 31 5.07 1.92 20.83
CA PHE A 31 6.44 1.51 20.54
C PHE A 31 7.08 2.36 19.42
N VAL A 32 6.37 2.59 18.32
CA VAL A 32 6.86 3.40 17.19
C VAL A 32 7.08 4.86 17.61
N GLN A 33 6.17 5.43 18.41
CA GLN A 33 6.27 6.81 18.90
C GLN A 33 7.38 7.01 19.93
N GLN A 34 7.63 6.01 20.78
CA GLN A 34 8.67 6.07 21.82
C GLN A 34 10.06 5.67 21.32
N SER A 35 10.11 5.01 20.17
CA SER A 35 11.35 4.69 19.47
C SER A 35 12.10 5.96 19.07
N SER A 36 13.40 6.03 19.39
CA SER A 36 14.29 7.08 18.88
C SER A 36 14.79 6.83 17.46
N PHE A 37 14.52 5.64 16.89
CA PHE A 37 14.93 5.31 15.54
C PHE A 37 13.89 5.74 14.50
N GLN A 38 14.37 6.11 13.32
CA GLN A 38 13.53 6.43 12.18
C GLN A 38 13.23 5.14 11.42
N LEU A 39 11.96 4.70 11.44
CA LEU A 39 11.52 3.59 10.61
C LEU A 39 11.50 4.04 9.14
N THR A 40 12.39 3.45 8.34
CA THR A 40 12.46 3.69 6.89
C THR A 40 11.87 2.54 6.09
N THR A 41 11.72 1.35 6.67
CA THR A 41 11.25 0.15 5.95
C THR A 41 10.25 -0.62 6.82
N LEU A 42 9.08 -0.87 6.26
CA LEU A 42 8.00 -1.67 6.84
C LEU A 42 7.59 -2.72 5.80
N SER A 43 7.63 -3.99 6.22
CA SER A 43 7.10 -5.09 5.43
C SER A 43 6.03 -5.81 6.23
N ILE A 44 4.84 -5.91 5.66
CA ILE A 44 3.67 -6.60 6.22
C ILE A 44 3.40 -7.80 5.34
N GLN A 45 3.38 -8.99 5.94
CA GLN A 45 3.14 -10.23 5.21
C GLN A 45 2.10 -11.08 5.91
N GLN A 46 1.11 -11.54 5.13
CA GLN A 46 0.09 -12.50 5.57
C GLN A 46 -0.65 -12.01 6.82
N LEU A 47 -0.89 -10.70 6.89
CA LEU A 47 -1.44 -10.03 8.05
C LEU A 47 -2.84 -9.50 7.78
N PHE A 48 -3.80 -9.95 8.58
CA PHE A 48 -5.16 -9.44 8.50
C PHE A 48 -5.27 -8.10 9.23
N ILE A 49 -5.21 -7.01 8.46
CA ILE A 49 -5.26 -5.62 8.94
C ILE A 49 -6.29 -4.85 8.12
N SER A 50 -7.11 -4.00 8.73
CA SER A 50 -8.03 -3.18 7.93
C SER A 50 -7.28 -2.04 7.23
N ASP A 51 -7.84 -1.48 6.15
CA ASP A 51 -7.24 -0.29 5.52
C ASP A 51 -7.07 0.86 6.52
N ALA A 52 -8.06 1.05 7.41
CA ALA A 52 -8.06 2.11 8.41
C ALA A 52 -6.93 1.93 9.43
N ASP A 53 -6.71 0.70 9.86
CA ASP A 53 -5.62 0.31 10.76
C ASP A 53 -4.26 0.48 10.10
N LEU A 54 -4.13 0.07 8.83
CA LEU A 54 -2.91 0.26 8.07
C LEU A 54 -2.60 1.75 7.87
N VAL A 55 -3.60 2.57 7.53
CA VAL A 55 -3.45 4.03 7.46
C VAL A 55 -3.05 4.61 8.81
N CYS A 56 -3.66 4.16 9.91
CA CYS A 56 -3.33 4.59 11.26
C CYS A 56 -1.85 4.34 11.58
N ILE A 57 -1.34 3.14 11.27
CA ILE A 57 0.08 2.81 11.40
C ILE A 57 0.97 3.76 10.59
N LEU A 58 0.62 3.99 9.32
CA LEU A 58 1.44 4.80 8.41
C LEU A 58 1.48 6.28 8.81
N VAL A 59 0.44 6.80 9.47
CA VAL A 59 0.45 8.18 10.02
C VAL A 59 1.58 8.37 11.03
N HIS A 60 1.92 7.32 11.77
CA HIS A 60 2.98 7.36 12.78
C HIS A 60 4.39 7.10 12.23
N MET A 61 4.55 6.92 10.91
CA MET A 61 5.84 6.62 10.27
C MET A 61 6.20 7.62 9.15
N PRO A 62 6.31 8.93 9.42
CA PRO A 62 6.57 9.92 8.36
C PRO A 62 7.91 9.74 7.63
N THR A 63 8.86 9.01 8.23
CA THR A 63 10.18 8.71 7.66
C THR A 63 10.21 7.46 6.78
N LEU A 64 9.08 6.76 6.64
CA LEU A 64 9.00 5.52 5.87
C LEU A 64 9.34 5.77 4.40
N GLN A 65 10.30 5.01 3.88
CA GLN A 65 10.78 5.06 2.49
C GLN A 65 10.34 3.84 1.69
N ASP A 66 10.27 2.67 2.33
CA ASP A 66 9.93 1.40 1.72
C ASP A 66 8.74 0.77 2.44
N LEU A 67 7.65 0.58 1.71
CA LEU A 67 6.47 -0.16 2.16
C LEU A 67 6.28 -1.39 1.28
N THR A 68 6.22 -2.56 1.92
CA THR A 68 5.80 -3.81 1.27
C THR A 68 4.60 -4.37 2.00
N VAL A 69 3.54 -4.70 1.26
CA VAL A 69 2.37 -5.43 1.75
C VAL A 69 2.19 -6.65 0.87
N ASP A 70 2.10 -7.82 1.48
CA ASP A 70 1.94 -9.09 0.79
C ASP A 70 0.79 -9.87 1.40
N ASP A 71 -0.27 -10.01 0.62
CA ASP A 71 -1.52 -10.68 1.02
C ASP A 71 -1.49 -12.18 0.73
N SER A 72 -0.32 -12.76 0.49
CA SER A 72 -0.19 -14.21 0.29
C SER A 72 -0.78 -14.98 1.48
N GLY A 73 -1.73 -15.86 1.19
CA GLY A 73 -2.40 -16.66 2.22
C GLY A 73 -3.56 -15.97 2.95
N ILE A 74 -3.90 -14.73 2.58
CA ILE A 74 -5.14 -14.08 3.01
C ILE A 74 -6.24 -14.39 1.98
N SER A 75 -7.46 -14.62 2.45
CA SER A 75 -8.61 -14.73 1.55
C SER A 75 -8.78 -13.43 0.74
N PRO A 76 -9.12 -13.48 -0.57
CA PRO A 76 -9.34 -12.27 -1.36
C PRO A 76 -10.37 -11.30 -0.75
N ASP A 77 -11.40 -11.83 -0.09
CA ASP A 77 -12.44 -11.05 0.59
C ASP A 77 -11.93 -10.31 1.84
N CYS A 78 -10.74 -10.68 2.29
CA CYS A 78 -10.07 -10.20 3.49
C CYS A 78 -8.81 -9.38 3.18
N SER A 79 -8.57 -9.02 1.91
CA SER A 79 -7.36 -8.31 1.49
C SER A 79 -7.29 -6.92 2.14
N PRO A 80 -6.22 -6.58 2.88
CA PRO A 80 -5.99 -5.29 3.53
C PRO A 80 -5.66 -4.13 2.57
N VAL A 81 -5.66 -4.38 1.26
CA VAL A 81 -5.27 -3.40 0.25
C VAL A 81 -6.45 -3.14 -0.68
N SER A 82 -7.29 -2.18 -0.30
CA SER A 82 -8.40 -1.69 -1.12
C SER A 82 -8.06 -0.43 -1.93
N SER A 83 -9.01 0.00 -2.75
CA SER A 83 -8.99 1.31 -3.42
C SER A 83 -8.91 2.46 -2.43
N GLU A 84 -9.61 2.36 -1.30
CA GLU A 84 -9.61 3.37 -0.23
C GLU A 84 -8.22 3.52 0.39
N PHE A 85 -7.51 2.41 0.59
CA PHE A 85 -6.12 2.43 1.02
C PHE A 85 -5.22 3.10 -0.03
N ILE A 86 -5.31 2.70 -1.30
CA ILE A 86 -4.53 3.31 -2.39
C ILE A 86 -4.78 4.82 -2.47
N GLU A 87 -6.02 5.26 -2.34
CA GLU A 87 -6.39 6.68 -2.35
C GLU A 87 -5.83 7.45 -1.15
N SER A 88 -5.76 6.82 0.02
CA SER A 88 -5.13 7.42 1.21
C SER A 88 -3.63 7.71 1.00
N LEU A 89 -2.98 6.96 0.12
CA LEU A 89 -1.57 7.14 -0.26
C LEU A 89 -1.38 8.25 -1.30
N HIS A 90 -2.42 8.94 -1.76
CA HIS A 90 -2.27 10.07 -2.67
C HIS A 90 -1.39 11.18 -2.05
N GLY A 91 -0.56 11.84 -2.86
CA GLY A 91 0.39 12.86 -2.37
C GLY A 91 -0.25 14.17 -1.88
N SER A 92 -1.55 14.38 -2.12
CA SER A 92 -2.19 15.70 -1.95
C SER A 92 -3.73 15.69 -1.79
N CYS A 93 -4.41 14.59 -2.09
CA CYS A 93 -5.88 14.50 -2.04
C CYS A 93 -6.37 13.87 -0.74
N THR A 94 -7.47 14.33 -0.18
CA THR A 94 -8.14 13.62 0.93
C THR A 94 -8.79 12.32 0.44
N SER A 95 -8.97 11.37 1.34
CA SER A 95 -9.76 10.14 1.10
C SER A 95 -10.75 9.91 2.25
N SER A 96 -11.58 8.88 2.14
CA SER A 96 -12.48 8.44 3.22
C SER A 96 -11.72 8.11 4.50
N LEU A 97 -10.53 7.50 4.38
CA LEU A 97 -9.66 7.10 5.49
C LEU A 97 -8.76 8.25 5.99
N ARG A 98 -8.53 9.28 5.16
CA ARG A 98 -7.64 10.40 5.49
C ARG A 98 -8.26 11.74 5.12
N ARG A 99 -8.73 12.46 6.14
CA ARG A 99 -9.28 13.83 6.00
C ARG A 99 -8.23 14.93 5.85
N GLN A 100 -6.95 14.63 6.12
CA GLN A 100 -5.85 15.57 5.99
C GLN A 100 -5.32 15.61 4.56
N THR A 101 -4.90 16.78 4.10
CA THR A 101 -4.29 16.98 2.77
C THR A 101 -2.80 16.66 2.73
N ALA A 102 -2.14 16.59 3.90
CA ALA A 102 -0.73 16.24 4.01
C ALA A 102 -0.50 14.78 3.58
N ALA A 103 0.52 14.55 2.74
CA ALA A 103 0.89 13.22 2.26
C ALA A 103 1.15 12.25 3.41
N LEU A 104 0.47 11.09 3.39
CA LEU A 104 0.77 9.96 4.26
C LEU A 104 2.19 9.49 3.91
N VAL A 105 3.07 9.22 4.86
CA VAL A 105 4.46 8.79 4.55
C VAL A 105 5.14 9.66 3.47
N PRO A 106 5.41 10.95 3.73
CA PRO A 106 5.92 11.88 2.71
C PRO A 106 7.27 11.46 2.12
N ARG A 107 8.04 10.60 2.80
CA ARG A 107 9.34 10.09 2.33
C ARG A 107 9.25 8.78 1.54
N LEU A 108 8.04 8.29 1.21
CA LEU A 108 7.86 7.00 0.53
C LEU A 108 8.44 7.02 -0.89
N ARG A 109 9.41 6.14 -1.15
CA ARG A 109 10.10 5.98 -2.43
C ARG A 109 9.81 4.63 -3.08
N SER A 110 9.41 3.64 -2.31
CA SER A 110 9.19 2.27 -2.79
C SER A 110 7.89 1.73 -2.19
N LEU A 111 6.96 1.35 -3.06
CA LEU A 111 5.69 0.74 -2.69
C LEU A 111 5.52 -0.57 -3.45
N LYS A 112 5.41 -1.67 -2.72
CA LYS A 112 5.24 -3.00 -3.28
C LYS A 112 4.02 -3.67 -2.66
N LEU A 113 3.08 -4.03 -3.50
CA LEU A 113 1.81 -4.63 -3.12
C LEU A 113 1.69 -5.96 -3.85
N PHE A 114 1.71 -7.06 -3.10
CA PHE A 114 1.71 -8.41 -3.65
C PHE A 114 0.43 -9.14 -3.30
N ASN A 115 -0.05 -9.95 -4.25
CA ASN A 115 -1.21 -10.83 -4.09
C ASN A 115 -2.51 -10.11 -3.72
N VAL A 116 -2.67 -8.86 -4.18
CA VAL A 116 -3.85 -8.05 -3.86
C VAL A 116 -5.07 -8.53 -4.64
N ALA A 117 -6.23 -8.62 -4.00
CA ALA A 117 -7.47 -9.03 -4.65
C ALA A 117 -7.83 -8.11 -5.84
N ALA A 118 -8.11 -8.68 -7.00
CA ALA A 118 -8.42 -7.91 -8.22
C ALA A 118 -9.63 -6.97 -8.05
N THR A 119 -10.63 -7.40 -7.28
CA THR A 119 -11.91 -6.71 -7.10
C THR A 119 -11.82 -5.55 -6.11
N SER A 120 -10.79 -5.48 -5.27
CA SER A 120 -10.66 -4.44 -4.24
C SER A 120 -10.09 -3.13 -4.79
N ILE A 121 -9.40 -3.17 -5.94
CA ILE A 121 -8.66 -2.03 -6.49
C ILE A 121 -9.27 -1.51 -7.80
N ARG A 122 -9.54 -0.20 -7.83
CA ARG A 122 -9.82 0.57 -9.04
C ARG A 122 -8.52 1.01 -9.71
N ASP A 123 -8.32 0.61 -10.96
CA ASP A 123 -7.10 0.92 -11.73
C ASP A 123 -6.81 2.43 -11.81
N LEU A 124 -7.85 3.24 -11.99
CA LEU A 124 -7.70 4.70 -12.06
C LEU A 124 -7.21 5.30 -10.74
N SER A 125 -7.59 4.72 -9.59
CA SER A 125 -7.10 5.15 -8.28
C SER A 125 -5.60 4.87 -8.14
N VAL A 126 -5.12 3.72 -8.65
CA VAL A 126 -3.68 3.40 -8.71
C VAL A 126 -2.92 4.39 -9.57
N VAL A 127 -3.40 4.65 -10.80
CA VAL A 127 -2.77 5.61 -11.71
C VAL A 127 -2.71 7.00 -11.10
N ALA A 128 -3.82 7.47 -10.51
CA ALA A 128 -3.88 8.78 -9.86
C ALA A 128 -2.88 8.87 -8.70
N MET A 129 -2.84 7.86 -7.82
CA MET A 129 -1.91 7.80 -6.70
C MET A 129 -0.46 7.84 -7.17
N VAL A 130 -0.07 6.98 -8.11
CA VAL A 130 1.31 6.93 -8.65
C VAL A 130 1.73 8.27 -9.24
N ARG A 131 0.89 8.87 -10.10
CA ARG A 131 1.19 10.16 -10.73
C ARG A 131 1.34 11.27 -9.69
N SER A 132 0.47 11.30 -8.68
CA SER A 132 0.51 12.29 -7.60
C SER A 132 1.79 12.24 -6.78
N ARG A 133 2.40 11.07 -6.67
CA ARG A 133 3.65 10.84 -5.93
C ARG A 133 4.89 10.98 -6.81
N TRP A 134 4.78 10.75 -8.11
CA TRP A 134 5.91 10.94 -9.03
C TRP A 134 6.23 12.42 -9.26
N CYS A 135 5.20 13.20 -9.55
CA CYS A 135 5.30 14.64 -9.74
C CYS A 135 4.31 15.29 -8.77
N PRO A 136 4.69 15.45 -7.49
CA PRO A 136 3.92 16.26 -6.56
C PRO A 136 3.80 17.64 -7.20
N THR A 137 2.64 17.95 -7.77
CA THR A 137 2.41 19.19 -8.50
C THR A 137 2.93 20.33 -7.64
N GLU A 138 3.71 21.22 -8.24
CA GLU A 138 4.25 22.44 -7.64
C GLU A 138 3.13 23.43 -7.29
N LEU A 139 2.15 23.00 -6.49
CA LEU A 139 1.25 23.88 -5.75
C LEU A 139 2.01 24.48 -4.56
N TYR A 140 3.27 24.88 -4.80
CA TYR A 140 4.02 25.79 -3.97
C TYR A 140 3.38 27.17 -4.13
N THR A 141 2.20 27.35 -3.55
CA THR A 141 1.76 28.68 -3.15
C THR A 141 2.79 29.18 -2.15
N VAL A 142 3.57 30.17 -2.58
CA VAL A 142 4.59 30.87 -1.81
C VAL A 142 4.07 31.18 -0.40
N GLY A 143 4.58 30.49 0.63
CA GLY A 143 4.37 30.89 2.03
C GLY A 143 4.02 29.79 3.03
N THR A 144 3.62 28.59 2.62
CA THR A 144 3.41 27.46 3.54
C THR A 144 4.52 26.45 3.38
N SER A 145 5.17 26.07 4.49
CA SER A 145 6.17 25.02 4.56
C SER A 145 5.52 23.64 4.34
N ALA A 146 4.93 23.44 3.17
CA ALA A 146 4.40 22.15 2.76
C ALA A 146 5.55 21.15 2.84
N PHE A 147 5.36 20.10 3.65
CA PHE A 147 6.33 19.03 3.81
C PHE A 147 6.75 18.54 2.42
N GLU A 148 8.05 18.56 2.16
CA GLU A 148 8.62 18.02 0.93
C GLU A 148 8.23 16.55 0.81
N VAL A 149 7.46 16.23 -0.24
CA VAL A 149 7.06 14.86 -0.55
C VAL A 149 8.11 14.30 -1.52
N ASP A 150 8.79 13.23 -1.11
CA ASP A 150 9.73 12.53 -1.96
C ASP A 150 8.98 11.85 -3.12
N ARG A 151 9.66 11.76 -4.27
CA ARG A 151 9.11 11.09 -5.44
C ARG A 151 9.11 9.57 -5.24
N LEU A 152 7.97 8.93 -5.51
CA LEU A 152 7.89 7.47 -5.56
C LEU A 152 8.72 6.95 -6.74
N ARG A 153 9.74 6.13 -6.49
CA ARG A 153 10.68 5.61 -7.51
C ARG A 153 10.35 4.19 -7.94
N VAL A 154 9.80 3.40 -7.04
CA VAL A 154 9.47 1.99 -7.28
C VAL A 154 8.01 1.77 -6.94
N PHE A 155 7.26 1.23 -7.90
CA PHE A 155 5.91 0.75 -7.69
C PHE A 155 5.78 -0.66 -8.24
N THR A 156 5.34 -1.58 -7.39
CA THR A 156 5.02 -2.95 -7.79
C THR A 156 3.63 -3.29 -7.31
N LEU A 157 2.80 -3.80 -8.21
CA LEU A 157 1.46 -4.27 -7.92
C LEU A 157 1.24 -5.62 -8.60
N THR A 158 1.05 -6.66 -7.80
CA THR A 158 0.71 -8.00 -8.29
C THR A 158 -0.70 -8.33 -7.86
N PHE A 159 -1.60 -8.48 -8.84
CA PHE A 159 -2.97 -8.89 -8.59
C PHE A 159 -3.09 -10.39 -8.44
N LEU A 160 -3.92 -10.81 -7.49
CA LEU A 160 -4.40 -12.17 -7.34
C LEU A 160 -5.69 -12.36 -8.14
N ASN A 161 -5.73 -13.43 -8.94
CA ASN A 161 -6.90 -13.88 -9.71
C ASN A 161 -7.47 -12.85 -10.70
N ARG A 162 -6.62 -11.99 -11.27
CA ARG A 162 -7.03 -11.03 -12.30
C ARG A 162 -6.66 -11.54 -13.68
N SER A 163 -7.61 -11.58 -14.61
CA SER A 163 -7.29 -11.87 -16.01
C SER A 163 -6.72 -10.63 -16.71
N GLU A 164 -5.86 -10.84 -17.72
CA GLU A 164 -5.34 -9.74 -18.54
C GLU A 164 -6.42 -8.97 -19.30
N THR A 165 -7.54 -9.63 -19.60
CA THR A 165 -8.69 -9.04 -20.29
C THR A 165 -9.52 -8.11 -19.40
N GLU A 166 -9.53 -8.34 -18.08
CA GLU A 166 -10.25 -7.51 -17.10
C GLU A 166 -9.40 -6.38 -16.54
N ALA A 167 -8.08 -6.55 -16.56
CA ALA A 167 -7.20 -5.44 -16.33
C ALA A 167 -7.33 -4.48 -17.50
N GLY A 168 -7.68 -3.23 -17.22
CA GLY A 168 -7.59 -2.19 -18.22
C GLY A 168 -6.12 -1.99 -18.59
N ARG A 169 -5.57 -2.83 -19.46
CA ARG A 169 -4.18 -2.73 -19.95
C ARG A 169 -3.92 -1.32 -20.47
N ASP A 170 -4.94 -0.76 -21.12
CA ASP A 170 -4.95 0.62 -21.62
C ASP A 170 -4.92 1.66 -20.49
N VAL A 171 -5.46 1.36 -19.31
CA VAL A 171 -5.47 2.29 -18.16
C VAL A 171 -4.07 2.50 -17.63
N TYR A 172 -3.25 1.44 -17.53
CA TYR A 172 -1.89 1.55 -17.02
C TYR A 172 -0.91 2.19 -18.01
N SER A 173 -1.24 2.25 -19.30
CA SER A 173 -0.44 3.02 -20.30
C SER A 173 -0.34 4.52 -19.95
N LEU A 174 -1.24 5.03 -19.11
CA LEU A 174 -1.16 6.39 -18.56
C LEU A 174 0.07 6.61 -17.66
N LEU A 175 0.79 5.55 -17.30
CA LEU A 175 2.03 5.58 -16.52
C LEU A 175 3.30 5.54 -17.39
N ASP A 176 3.20 5.28 -18.70
CA ASP A 176 4.35 5.24 -19.62
C ASP A 176 5.21 6.53 -19.58
N PRO A 177 4.65 7.76 -19.46
CA PRO A 177 5.47 8.95 -19.31
C PRO A 177 6.31 8.93 -18.03
N VAL A 178 5.74 8.45 -16.93
CA VAL A 178 6.39 8.40 -15.61
C VAL A 178 7.50 7.35 -15.59
N GLU A 179 7.28 6.20 -16.21
CA GLU A 179 8.30 5.17 -16.37
C GLU A 179 9.49 5.66 -17.21
N ARG A 180 9.22 6.36 -18.32
CA ARG A 180 10.26 6.98 -19.17
C ARG A 180 11.09 8.04 -18.45
N GLU A 181 10.55 8.68 -17.41
CA GLU A 181 11.28 9.63 -16.57
C GLU A 181 12.07 8.95 -15.43
N GLY A 182 12.08 7.61 -15.38
CA GLY A 182 12.93 6.81 -14.50
C GLY A 182 12.22 6.20 -13.29
N MET A 183 10.88 6.16 -13.28
CA MET A 183 10.15 5.37 -12.29
C MET A 183 10.15 3.89 -12.70
N MET A 184 10.43 2.98 -11.78
CA MET A 184 10.29 1.53 -12.03
C MET A 184 8.87 1.10 -11.67
N ILE A 185 8.10 0.66 -12.66
CA ILE A 185 6.71 0.23 -12.50
C ILE A 185 6.59 -1.22 -12.93
N VAL A 186 6.06 -2.07 -12.05
CA VAL A 186 5.82 -3.48 -12.34
C VAL A 186 4.37 -3.81 -11.97
N ILE A 187 3.54 -4.03 -12.99
CA ILE A 187 2.17 -4.50 -12.82
C ILE A 187 2.09 -5.95 -13.30
N GLN A 188 1.76 -6.85 -12.39
CA GLN A 188 1.65 -8.29 -12.68
C GLN A 188 0.23 -8.78 -12.41
N MET A 189 -0.22 -9.70 -13.24
CA MET A 189 -1.53 -10.31 -13.13
C MET A 189 -1.31 -11.81 -12.98
N SER A 190 -1.55 -12.32 -11.77
CA SER A 190 -1.48 -13.75 -11.53
C SER A 190 -2.83 -14.35 -11.94
N GLY A 191 -2.89 -14.88 -13.16
CA GLY A 191 -4.05 -15.62 -13.63
C GLY A 191 -4.20 -16.94 -12.88
N VAL A 192 -5.42 -17.30 -12.50
CA VAL A 192 -5.71 -18.69 -12.12
C VAL A 192 -5.72 -19.50 -13.40
N THR A 193 -4.73 -20.38 -13.58
CA THR A 193 -4.91 -21.49 -14.51
C THR A 193 -5.94 -22.42 -13.87
N LEU A 194 -7.21 -22.27 -14.24
CA LEU A 194 -8.22 -23.29 -13.94
C LEU A 194 -7.68 -24.59 -14.54
N ARG A 195 -7.28 -25.53 -13.68
CA ARG A 195 -7.02 -26.90 -14.11
C ARG A 195 -8.40 -27.54 -14.28
N ASP A 196 -8.77 -27.78 -15.52
CA ASP A 196 -9.95 -28.58 -15.91
C ASP A 196 -9.90 -30.00 -15.32
#